data_AF-A0A3S5ACU4-F1
#
_entry.id   AF-A0A3S5ACU4-F1
#
_cell.length_a   1.000
_cell.length_b   1.000
_cell.length_c   1.000
_cell.angle_alpha   90.00
_cell.angle_beta   90.00
_cell.angle_gamma   90.00
#
_symmetry.space_group_name_H-M   'P 1'
#
loop_
_entity.id
_entity.type
_entity.pdbx_description
1 polymer ?
#
loop_
_entity_poly.entity_id
_entity_poly.type
_entity_poly.pdbx_seq_one_letter_code
_entity_poly.pdbx_strand_id
1 'polypeptide(L)'
;MLRHLAIYHSRDSYNLFLVRLAQGITHLGKGTLTLSPWHSDRSLLRPVAVAGLLTLLVSCIDMRMTFMGRHDYLLFYLTPAIQPRLLMTFDEELKPLPVTVRVGQAVDVVGQAGRPKTITGFQTHTTPVLLSHGERGELATDEYLPVTNLPLEGFIILRKNPDYEEAKA
;
A
#
# COMPACT_ATOMS: atom_id res chain seq x y z
N MET A 1 6.08 6.91 -19.16
CA MET A 1 5.82 8.37 -19.29
C MET A 1 6.88 9.23 -18.61
N LEU A 2 7.05 9.20 -17.28
CA LEU A 2 8.02 10.08 -16.57
C LEU A 2 9.47 9.95 -17.05
N ARG A 3 9.90 8.77 -17.50
CA ARG A 3 11.24 8.58 -18.08
C ARG A 3 11.45 9.37 -19.39
N HIS A 4 10.41 9.48 -20.22
CA HIS A 4 10.48 10.26 -21.46
C HIS A 4 10.52 11.77 -21.16
N LEU A 5 9.75 12.23 -20.16
CA LEU A 5 9.82 13.61 -19.67
C LEU A 5 11.21 13.98 -19.15
N ALA A 6 11.90 13.05 -18.47
CA ALA A 6 13.26 13.29 -17.99
C ALA A 6 14.26 13.45 -19.15
N ILE A 7 14.09 12.68 -20.23
CA ILE A 7 14.91 12.80 -21.44
C ILE A 7 14.61 14.14 -22.15
N TYR A 8 13.33 14.50 -22.26
CA TYR A 8 12.89 15.74 -22.89
C TYR A 8 13.44 16.99 -22.17
N HIS A 9 13.35 17.02 -20.84
CA HIS A 9 13.85 18.12 -20.01
C HIS A 9 15.33 17.98 -19.60
N SER A 10 16.10 17.11 -20.25
CA SER A 10 17.51 16.86 -19.90
C SER A 10 18.42 18.09 -19.95
N ARG A 11 18.05 19.11 -20.75
CA ARG A 11 18.82 20.35 -20.91
C ARG A 11 18.62 21.35 -19.76
N ASP A 12 17.49 21.28 -19.06
CA ASP A 12 17.17 22.20 -17.97
C ASP A 12 17.26 21.44 -16.63
N SER A 13 18.28 21.79 -15.84
CA SER A 13 18.57 21.15 -14.55
C SER A 13 17.39 21.24 -13.57
N TYR A 14 16.63 22.34 -13.60
CA TYR A 14 15.48 22.54 -12.70
C TYR A 14 14.35 21.56 -13.05
N ASN A 15 13.94 21.53 -14.31
CA ASN A 15 12.88 20.63 -14.77
C ASN A 15 13.31 19.16 -14.64
N LEU A 16 14.59 18.85 -14.86
CA LEU A 16 15.12 17.51 -14.67
C LEU A 16 15.05 17.06 -13.19
N PHE A 17 15.36 17.96 -12.24
CA PHE A 17 15.23 17.69 -10.81
C PHE A 17 13.79 17.34 -10.44
N LEU A 18 12.81 18.14 -10.90
CA LEU A 18 11.39 17.90 -10.63
C LEU A 18 10.91 16.54 -11.15
N VAL A 19 11.25 16.20 -12.39
CA VAL A 19 10.84 14.92 -12.97
C VAL A 19 11.48 13.75 -12.23
N ARG A 20 12.74 13.87 -11.79
CA ARG A 20 13.41 12.83 -10.98
C ARG A 20 12.81 12.70 -9.59
N LEU A 21 12.46 13.82 -8.95
CA LEU A 21 11.75 13.80 -7.66
C LEU A 21 10.41 13.08 -7.79
N ALA A 22 9.62 13.42 -8.82
CA ALA A 22 8.36 12.73 -9.11
C ALA A 22 8.57 11.22 -9.33
N GLN A 23 9.59 10.83 -10.11
CA GLN A 23 9.95 9.42 -10.30
C GLN A 23 10.29 8.72 -8.97
N GLY A 24 11.11 9.35 -8.12
CA GLY A 24 11.49 8.82 -6.81
C GLY A 24 10.29 8.61 -5.89
N ILE A 25 9.35 9.56 -5.89
CA ILE A 25 8.10 9.48 -5.13
C ILE A 25 7.19 8.35 -5.65
N THR A 26 7.06 8.19 -6.97
CA THR A 26 6.21 7.14 -7.56
C THR A 26 6.77 5.72 -7.38
N HIS A 27 8.09 5.57 -7.31
CA HIS A 27 8.78 4.28 -7.18
C HIS A 27 9.39 4.08 -5.79
N LEU A 28 8.79 4.70 -4.77
CA LEU A 28 9.27 4.67 -3.40
C LEU A 28 9.46 3.23 -2.90
N GLY A 29 10.60 2.95 -2.25
CA GLY A 29 10.94 1.60 -1.80
C GLY A 29 10.94 0.54 -2.92
N LYS A 30 11.34 0.91 -4.14
CA LYS A 30 11.26 0.05 -5.35
C LYS A 30 9.83 -0.34 -5.73
N GLY A 31 8.83 0.46 -5.33
CA GLY A 31 7.41 0.18 -5.55
C GLY A 31 6.73 -0.61 -4.43
N THR A 32 7.45 -0.91 -3.34
CA THR A 32 6.88 -1.58 -2.15
C THR A 32 6.19 -0.62 -1.19
N LEU A 33 6.43 0.69 -1.35
CA LEU A 33 5.89 1.73 -0.47
C LEU A 33 4.91 2.63 -1.25
N THR A 34 3.86 3.08 -0.57
CA THR A 34 2.93 4.12 -1.03
C THR A 34 2.93 5.33 -0.12
N LEU A 35 2.44 6.43 -0.67
CA LEU A 35 2.00 7.59 0.08
C LEU A 35 0.50 7.54 0.30
N SER A 36 0.10 7.38 1.55
CA SER A 36 -1.30 7.46 1.96
C SER A 36 -1.35 7.95 3.41
N PRO A 37 -2.09 9.04 3.71
CA PRO A 37 -2.35 9.44 5.09
C PRO A 37 -3.44 8.57 5.75
N TRP A 38 -4.11 7.73 4.96
CA TRP A 38 -5.19 6.87 5.35
C TRP A 38 -4.67 5.50 5.77
N HIS A 39 -5.24 4.98 6.85
CA HIS A 39 -4.97 3.67 7.40
C HIS A 39 -6.28 2.87 7.53
N SER A 40 -6.17 1.53 7.55
CA SER A 40 -7.28 0.60 7.76
C SER A 40 -8.49 0.88 6.87
N ASP A 41 -8.35 0.62 5.56
CA ASP A 41 -9.39 0.86 4.57
C ASP A 41 -10.02 2.27 4.59
N ARG A 42 -9.15 3.28 4.68
CA ARG A 42 -9.57 4.70 4.72
C ARG A 42 -10.51 5.05 5.87
N SER A 43 -10.62 4.19 6.89
CA SER A 43 -11.40 4.49 8.10
C SER A 43 -10.66 5.42 9.04
N LEU A 44 -9.34 5.31 9.13
CA LEU A 44 -8.52 6.07 10.07
C LEU A 44 -7.59 7.04 9.34
N LEU A 45 -7.80 8.33 9.55
CA LEU A 45 -6.94 9.39 9.04
C LEU A 45 -5.84 9.70 10.05
N ARG A 46 -4.57 9.66 9.62
CA ARG A 46 -3.43 10.08 10.45
C ARG A 46 -3.18 11.59 10.27
N PRO A 47 -3.49 12.45 11.27
CA PRO A 47 -3.37 13.91 11.11
C PRO A 47 -1.92 14.36 10.84
N VAL A 48 -0.93 13.66 11.42
CA VAL A 48 0.50 13.95 11.20
C VAL A 48 0.92 13.69 9.76
N ALA A 49 0.42 12.60 9.16
CA ALA A 49 0.71 12.26 7.76
C ALA A 49 0.07 13.29 6.81
N VAL A 50 -1.15 13.75 7.12
CA VAL A 50 -1.82 14.81 6.36
C VAL A 50 -1.04 16.12 6.47
N ALA A 51 -0.65 16.53 7.67
CA ALA A 51 0.13 17.75 7.88
C ALA A 51 1.47 17.71 7.12
N GLY A 52 2.15 16.56 7.13
CA GLY A 52 3.38 16.37 6.36
C GLY A 52 3.18 16.50 4.86
N LEU A 53 2.13 15.87 4.31
CA LEU A 53 1.77 16.00 2.89
C LEU A 53 1.39 17.43 2.52
N LEU A 54 0.58 18.11 3.34
CA LEU A 54 0.21 19.51 3.13
C LEU A 54 1.42 20.44 3.17
N THR A 55 2.34 20.23 4.11
CA THR A 55 3.58 21.01 4.21
C THR A 55 4.39 20.89 2.93
N LEU A 56 4.52 19.68 2.38
CA LEU A 56 5.18 19.45 1.11
C LEU A 56 4.45 20.14 -0.06
N LEU A 57 3.13 19.98 -0.15
CA LEU A 57 2.33 20.57 -1.23
C LEU A 57 2.40 22.11 -1.23
N VAL A 58 2.35 22.74 -0.06
CA VAL A 58 2.50 24.20 0.07
C VAL A 58 3.93 24.63 -0.28
N SER A 59 4.93 23.85 0.11
CA SER A 59 6.33 24.10 -0.26
C SER A 59 6.57 23.99 -1.77
N CYS A 60 5.75 23.19 -2.47
CA CYS A 60 5.77 23.04 -3.93
C CYS A 60 5.19 24.24 -4.70
N ILE A 61 4.60 25.24 -4.04
CA ILE A 61 4.11 26.45 -4.72
C ILE A 61 5.28 27.30 -5.24
N ASP A 62 6.37 27.41 -4.47
CA ASP A 62 7.61 28.07 -4.88
C ASP A 62 8.82 27.13 -4.75
N MET A 63 8.90 26.15 -5.66
CA MET A 63 9.94 25.12 -5.62
C MET A 63 11.36 25.65 -5.86
N ARG A 64 11.50 26.79 -6.55
CA ARG A 64 12.82 27.37 -6.86
C ARG A 64 13.49 27.88 -5.59
N MET A 65 12.75 28.56 -4.74
CA MET A 65 13.29 29.15 -3.51
C MET A 65 13.35 28.14 -2.36
N THR A 66 12.41 27.19 -2.29
CA THR A 66 12.34 26.21 -1.20
C THR A 66 13.34 25.07 -1.37
N PHE A 67 13.15 24.22 -2.38
CA PHE A 67 13.89 22.95 -2.56
C PHE A 67 15.25 23.09 -3.24
N MET A 68 15.48 24.16 -4.00
CA MET A 68 16.76 24.41 -4.68
C MET A 68 17.60 25.49 -3.98
N GLY A 69 17.12 25.95 -2.82
CA GLY A 69 17.74 26.96 -1.97
C GLY A 69 18.41 26.34 -0.74
N ARG A 70 17.76 26.47 0.43
CA ARG A 70 18.30 26.03 1.73
C ARG A 70 17.40 25.02 2.47
N HIS A 71 16.22 24.71 1.92
CA HIS A 71 15.16 23.99 2.64
C HIS A 71 14.87 22.61 2.05
N ASP A 72 15.90 21.92 1.56
CA ASP A 72 15.79 20.60 0.92
C ASP A 72 15.24 19.54 1.88
N TYR A 73 15.44 19.73 3.20
CA TYR A 73 14.92 18.86 4.24
C TYR A 73 13.38 18.83 4.32
N LEU A 74 12.69 19.80 3.70
CA LEU A 74 11.23 19.83 3.66
C LEU A 74 10.65 18.57 2.99
N LEU A 75 11.43 17.92 2.12
CA LEU A 75 11.06 16.63 1.52
C LEU A 75 10.86 15.52 2.55
N PHE A 76 11.55 15.56 3.70
CA PHE A 76 11.46 14.51 4.72
C PHE A 76 10.16 14.56 5.52
N TYR A 77 9.39 15.66 5.46
CA TYR A 77 8.04 15.70 6.04
C TYR A 77 7.04 14.75 5.36
N LEU A 78 7.43 14.14 4.23
CA LEU A 78 6.70 13.06 3.56
C LEU A 78 6.74 11.73 4.33
N THR A 79 7.77 11.51 5.17
CA THR A 79 8.02 10.25 5.90
C THR A 79 6.79 9.68 6.66
N PRO A 80 6.03 10.45 7.45
CA PRO A 80 4.86 9.92 8.16
C PRO A 80 3.73 9.40 7.25
N ALA A 81 3.70 9.79 5.97
CA ALA A 81 2.71 9.32 5.00
C ALA A 81 3.17 8.06 4.23
N ILE A 82 4.41 7.60 4.45
CA ILE A 82 4.96 6.41 3.81
C ILE A 82 4.41 5.16 4.49
N GLN A 83 3.74 4.29 3.73
CA GLN A 83 3.22 3.01 4.21
C GLN A 83 3.59 1.87 3.23
N PRO A 84 4.03 0.70 3.74
CA PRO A 84 4.29 -0.48 2.90
C PRO A 84 3.01 -1.13 2.38
N ARG A 85 3.09 -1.69 1.16
CA ARG A 85 2.01 -2.41 0.46
C ARG A 85 2.35 -3.88 0.32
N LEU A 86 2.58 -4.51 1.45
CA LEU A 86 2.82 -5.94 1.52
C LEU A 86 1.70 -6.60 2.29
N LEU A 87 1.44 -7.87 1.99
CA LEU A 87 0.62 -8.76 2.78
C LEU A 87 1.50 -9.93 3.20
N MET A 88 1.75 -10.01 4.51
CA MET A 88 2.52 -11.06 5.16
C MET A 88 1.71 -11.64 6.31
N THR A 89 1.68 -12.96 6.38
CA THR A 89 0.91 -13.71 7.37
C THR A 89 1.85 -14.44 8.31
N PHE A 90 1.50 -14.42 9.59
CA PHE A 90 2.23 -15.10 10.66
C PHE A 90 1.27 -15.96 11.47
N ASP A 91 1.84 -17.00 12.07
CA ASP A 91 1.17 -17.83 13.07
C ASP A 91 1.17 -17.17 14.46
N GLU A 92 0.50 -17.77 15.43
CA GLU A 92 0.48 -17.30 16.84
C GLU A 92 1.88 -17.26 17.48
N GLU A 93 2.80 -18.11 17.02
CA GLU A 93 4.21 -18.13 17.42
C GLU A 93 5.07 -17.09 16.66
N LEU A 94 4.46 -16.17 15.92
CA LEU A 94 5.11 -15.15 15.08
C LEU A 94 6.04 -15.73 14.00
N LYS A 95 5.83 -16.99 13.62
CA LYS A 95 6.53 -17.63 12.50
C LYS A 95 5.83 -17.29 11.18
N PRO A 96 6.57 -17.03 10.09
CA PRO A 96 5.95 -16.75 8.80
C PRO A 96 5.16 -17.96 8.33
N LEU A 97 3.87 -17.75 8.05
CA LEU A 97 2.93 -18.79 7.65
C LEU A 97 2.47 -18.50 6.22
N PRO A 98 2.88 -19.30 5.21
CA PRO A 98 2.41 -19.12 3.83
C PRO A 98 0.97 -19.58 3.70
N VAL A 99 0.07 -18.64 3.39
CA VAL A 99 -1.37 -18.91 3.21
C VAL A 99 -1.82 -18.43 1.84
N THR A 100 -2.82 -19.11 1.30
CA THR A 100 -3.42 -18.74 0.02
C THR A 100 -4.38 -17.55 0.20
N VAL A 101 -4.14 -16.49 -0.57
CA VAL A 101 -4.89 -15.23 -0.54
C VAL A 101 -5.37 -14.89 -1.94
N ARG A 102 -6.57 -14.32 -2.03
CA ARG A 102 -7.09 -13.68 -3.24
C ARG A 102 -6.78 -12.20 -3.19
N VAL A 103 -6.20 -11.69 -4.27
CA VAL A 103 -5.88 -10.26 -4.40
C VAL A 103 -6.71 -9.66 -5.53
N GLY A 104 -7.23 -8.47 -5.31
CA GLY A 104 -8.06 -7.81 -6.31
C GLY A 104 -8.55 -6.43 -5.88
N GLN A 105 -9.25 -5.73 -6.77
CA GLN A 105 -9.78 -4.41 -6.45
C GLN A 105 -10.89 -4.50 -5.39
N ALA A 106 -10.85 -3.55 -4.48
CA ALA A 106 -11.89 -3.30 -3.49
C ALA A 106 -13.26 -3.02 -4.13
N VAL A 107 -14.28 -3.77 -3.72
CA VAL A 107 -15.69 -3.56 -4.11
C VAL A 107 -16.61 -3.89 -2.94
N ASP A 108 -17.78 -3.26 -2.90
CA ASP A 108 -18.68 -3.36 -1.74
C ASP A 108 -19.25 -4.78 -1.58
N VAL A 109 -19.84 -5.32 -2.65
CA VAL A 109 -20.27 -6.73 -2.72
C VAL A 109 -20.11 -7.27 -4.14
N VAL A 110 -19.46 -8.42 -4.26
CA VAL A 110 -19.37 -9.25 -5.46
C VAL A 110 -19.52 -10.72 -5.08
N GLY A 111 -20.00 -11.53 -6.02
CA GLY A 111 -20.18 -12.97 -5.82
C GLY A 111 -21.65 -13.39 -5.82
N GLN A 112 -21.87 -14.68 -5.61
CA GLN A 112 -23.21 -15.28 -5.60
C GLN A 112 -23.92 -14.98 -4.28
N ALA A 113 -25.26 -14.90 -4.32
CA ALA A 113 -26.08 -14.71 -3.15
C ALA A 113 -25.79 -15.78 -2.08
N GLY A 114 -25.51 -15.35 -0.85
CA GLY A 114 -25.22 -16.22 0.29
C GLY A 114 -23.77 -16.20 0.79
N ARG A 115 -22.79 -15.81 -0.03
CA ARG A 115 -21.41 -15.53 0.39
C ARG A 115 -20.88 -14.26 -0.29
N PRO A 116 -21.22 -13.07 0.25
CA PRO A 116 -20.74 -11.82 -0.30
C PRO A 116 -19.22 -11.75 -0.16
N LYS A 117 -18.53 -11.41 -1.24
CA LYS A 117 -17.09 -11.10 -1.25
C LYS A 117 -16.88 -9.62 -1.47
N THR A 118 -15.84 -9.06 -0.88
CA THR A 118 -15.51 -7.63 -0.97
C THR A 118 -14.39 -7.32 -1.98
N ILE A 119 -13.97 -8.32 -2.77
CA ILE A 119 -12.81 -8.21 -3.67
C ILE A 119 -13.13 -8.75 -5.06
N THR A 120 -12.75 -7.99 -6.09
CA THR A 120 -12.76 -8.45 -7.48
C THR A 120 -11.48 -9.24 -7.79
N GLY A 121 -11.50 -10.55 -7.64
CA GLY A 121 -10.32 -11.36 -7.96
C GLY A 121 -10.59 -12.85 -7.86
N PHE A 122 -10.32 -13.58 -8.95
CA PHE A 122 -10.34 -15.04 -8.96
C PHE A 122 -8.93 -15.65 -8.81
N GLN A 123 -7.87 -14.86 -9.03
CA GLN A 123 -6.50 -15.35 -8.91
C GLN A 123 -6.12 -15.48 -7.43
N THR A 124 -5.56 -16.64 -7.10
CA THR A 124 -5.01 -16.94 -5.77
C THR A 124 -3.50 -16.83 -5.82
N HIS A 125 -2.94 -16.13 -4.85
CA HIS A 125 -1.51 -16.03 -4.60
C HIS A 125 -1.18 -16.64 -3.24
N THR A 126 0.09 -16.97 -3.01
CA THR A 126 0.57 -17.42 -1.70
C THR A 126 1.34 -16.27 -1.06
N THR A 127 1.08 -15.99 0.22
CA THR A 127 1.82 -14.96 0.97
C THR A 127 3.31 -15.33 1.10
N PRO A 128 4.25 -14.35 1.04
CA PRO A 128 4.04 -12.89 0.98
C PRO A 128 3.69 -12.35 -0.41
N VAL A 129 2.75 -11.40 -0.48
CA VAL A 129 2.33 -10.75 -1.73
C VAL A 129 2.49 -9.23 -1.63
N LEU A 130 2.84 -8.58 -2.74
CA LEU A 130 2.80 -7.12 -2.88
C LEU A 130 1.44 -6.71 -3.46
N LEU A 131 0.74 -5.82 -2.75
CA LEU A 131 -0.57 -5.33 -3.17
C LEU A 131 -0.42 -4.12 -4.09
N SER A 132 -1.19 -4.07 -5.19
CA SER A 132 -1.27 -2.88 -6.05
C SER A 132 -2.05 -1.74 -5.37
N HIS A 133 -2.06 -0.53 -5.95
CA HIS A 133 -2.82 0.57 -5.37
C HIS A 133 -4.31 0.29 -5.53
N GLY A 134 -5.07 0.28 -4.43
CA GLY A 134 -6.49 -0.03 -4.44
C GLY A 134 -6.82 -1.53 -4.53
N GLU A 135 -5.79 -2.39 -4.57
CA GLU A 135 -5.96 -3.82 -4.36
C GLU A 135 -6.05 -4.15 -2.87
N ARG A 136 -6.84 -5.17 -2.57
CA ARG A 136 -7.04 -5.75 -1.24
C ARG A 136 -6.74 -7.25 -1.30
N GLY A 137 -6.40 -7.82 -0.15
CA GLY A 137 -6.29 -9.26 0.05
C GLY A 137 -7.45 -9.82 0.89
N GLU A 138 -7.91 -11.02 0.54
CA GLU A 138 -8.84 -11.85 1.34
C GLU A 138 -8.27 -13.28 1.41
N LEU A 139 -8.53 -14.02 2.49
CA LEU A 139 -8.11 -15.41 2.58
C LEU A 139 -8.88 -16.25 1.54
N ALA A 140 -8.20 -17.18 0.88
CA ALA A 140 -8.84 -18.06 -0.08
C ALA A 140 -9.52 -19.28 0.59
N THR A 141 -9.02 -19.67 1.77
CA THR A 141 -9.48 -20.82 2.56
C THR A 141 -9.92 -20.40 3.95
N ASP A 142 -10.87 -21.14 4.53
CA ASP A 142 -11.41 -20.92 5.88
C ASP A 142 -10.60 -21.65 6.97
N GLU A 143 -9.43 -22.22 6.63
CA GLU A 143 -8.55 -22.95 7.55
C GLU A 143 -7.99 -22.04 8.65
N TYR A 144 -7.75 -20.78 8.30
CA TYR A 144 -7.23 -19.76 9.19
C TYR A 144 -8.21 -18.61 9.31
N LEU A 145 -8.31 -18.04 10.50
CA LEU A 145 -9.04 -16.81 10.77
C LEU A 145 -8.04 -15.71 11.11
N PRO A 146 -8.15 -14.51 10.49
CA PRO A 146 -7.34 -13.38 10.90
C PRO A 146 -7.77 -12.91 12.30
N VAL A 147 -6.81 -12.56 13.15
CA VAL A 147 -7.09 -11.99 14.47
C VAL A 147 -7.80 -10.63 14.35
N THR A 148 -7.56 -9.92 13.25
CA THR A 148 -8.18 -8.62 12.96
C THR A 148 -9.38 -8.78 12.03
N ASN A 149 -10.49 -8.10 12.35
CA ASN A 149 -11.67 -7.95 11.47
C ASN A 149 -11.45 -6.94 10.33
N LEU A 150 -10.23 -6.43 10.19
CA LEU A 150 -9.84 -5.45 9.17
C LEU A 150 -9.37 -6.17 7.90
N PRO A 151 -9.49 -5.54 6.71
CA PRO A 151 -8.99 -6.11 5.47
C PRO A 151 -7.49 -6.40 5.53
N LEU A 152 -7.08 -7.42 4.79
CA LEU A 152 -5.75 -7.99 4.93
C LEU A 152 -4.69 -7.09 4.27
N GLU A 153 -4.10 -6.20 5.05
CA GLU A 153 -2.98 -5.34 4.64
C GLU A 153 -1.85 -5.37 5.69
N GLY A 154 -0.61 -5.37 5.22
CA GLY A 154 0.56 -5.35 6.08
C GLY A 154 0.87 -6.72 6.69
N PHE A 155 1.07 -6.73 8.01
CA PHE A 155 1.45 -7.90 8.78
C PHE A 155 0.24 -8.39 9.56
N ILE A 156 -0.11 -9.67 9.37
CA ILE A 156 -1.34 -10.23 9.90
C ILE A 156 -1.03 -11.51 10.64
N ILE A 157 -1.58 -11.59 11.85
CA ILE A 157 -1.54 -12.81 12.64
C ILE A 157 -2.80 -13.61 12.33
N LEU A 158 -2.58 -14.86 11.96
CA LEU A 158 -3.61 -15.83 11.67
C LEU A 158 -3.70 -16.82 12.83
N ARG A 159 -4.92 -17.20 13.18
CA ARG A 159 -5.23 -18.27 14.12
C ARG A 159 -5.85 -19.44 13.35
N LYS A 160 -5.52 -20.67 13.72
CA LYS A 160 -6.18 -21.84 13.16
C LYS A 160 -7.67 -21.84 13.53
N ASN A 161 -8.54 -22.03 12.56
CA ASN A 161 -9.97 -22.03 12.77
C ASN A 161 -10.40 -23.31 13.52
N PRO A 162 -11.04 -23.22 14.70
CA PRO A 162 -11.50 -24.40 15.45
C PRO A 162 -12.67 -25.12 14.77
N ASP A 163 -13.45 -24.43 13.93
CA ASP A 163 -14.64 -24.98 13.25
C ASP A 163 -14.31 -25.51 11.85
N TYR A 164 -13.02 -25.54 11.47
CA TYR A 164 -12.61 -26.01 10.15
C TYR A 164 -12.61 -27.53 10.07
N GLU A 165 -13.60 -28.07 9.36
CA GLU A 165 -13.56 -29.44 8.90
C GLU A 165 -12.78 -29.52 7.59
N GLU A 166 -11.69 -30.31 7.57
CA GLU A 166 -11.04 -30.66 6.31
C GLU A 166 -12.08 -31.33 5.41
N ALA A 167 -12.37 -30.70 4.27
CA ALA A 167 -13.18 -31.32 3.24
C ALA A 167 -12.49 -32.61 2.81
N LYS A 168 -12.96 -33.75 3.32
CA LYS A 168 -12.54 -35.08 2.87
C LYS A 168 -12.78 -35.15 1.37
N ALA A 169 -11.68 -35.36 0.63
CA ALA A 169 -11.69 -35.62 -0.81
C ALA A 169 -12.53 -36.85 -1.16
#